data_AF-A0A9P7RM51-F1
#
_entry.id   AF-A0A9P7RM51-F1
#
_cell.length_a   1.000
_cell.length_b   1.000
_cell.length_c   1.000
_cell.angle_alpha   90.00
_cell.angle_beta   90.00
_cell.angle_gamma   90.00
#
_symmetry.space_group_name_H-M   'P 1'
#
loop_
_entity.id
_entity.type
_entity.pdbx_description
1 polymer ?
#
loop_
_entity_poly.entity_id
_entity_poly.type
_entity_poly.pdbx_seq_one_letter_code
_entity_poly.pdbx_strand_id
1 'polypeptide(L)'
;MKITFKVPKFHLATHCLPCLARFSLNYTPGAGKTDGEGIERNWSWLNGCARSLSMMTAGARWDTMDDFANYWNWRKTIGLETSLVRKMVKVIPEAMVNAWAYVAFTKALQIDHAEDVKLWQDQVLKWETNQSNFCPYNVNDDTLTLAKVKKDLADEEHQRELDGANTLATTASGLIIEGLEIEELQRTLTTTATRKKLTEYQQTALQKTRTSLLGKIRRFRVVLFQYMPGVRRLLETDPITHETRPENLKLFLPSNLNFSTRVAICLPGITDIEDRLRYAQAFDSLSQLHSQLRARSVAYKNGSRLIPSQAMYTKLHALQDNLEVKIKAISDTYRAARSALLSLRGEGPWTLLLRELHPRDIRGITERVVQEIEKADLRRAQEMAGFTTDEINAVLKGITSRLFL
;
A
#
# COMPACT_ATOMS: atom_id res chain seq x y z
N MET A 1 -34.57 -24.55 -6.41
CA MET A 1 -33.92 -23.40 -5.72
C MET A 1 -32.42 -23.61 -5.74
N LYS A 2 -31.65 -22.74 -6.40
CA LYS A 2 -30.18 -22.82 -6.41
C LYS A 2 -29.63 -22.14 -5.16
N ILE A 3 -29.05 -22.89 -4.24
CA ILE A 3 -28.43 -22.35 -3.02
C ILE A 3 -26.98 -21.99 -3.36
N THR A 4 -26.56 -20.78 -3.01
CA THR A 4 -25.18 -20.30 -3.22
C THR A 4 -24.56 -19.94 -1.87
N PHE A 5 -23.43 -20.56 -1.54
CA PHE A 5 -22.69 -20.28 -0.32
C PHE A 5 -21.71 -19.13 -0.52
N LYS A 6 -21.67 -18.21 0.43
CA LYS A 6 -20.81 -17.02 0.44
C LYS A 6 -20.27 -16.78 1.85
N VAL A 7 -19.20 -16.00 1.94
CA VAL A 7 -18.56 -15.66 3.21
C VAL A 7 -18.90 -14.20 3.56
N PRO A 8 -19.27 -13.90 4.81
CA PRO A 8 -19.48 -12.52 5.24
C PRO A 8 -18.23 -11.65 5.02
N LYS A 9 -18.43 -10.35 4.81
CA LYS A 9 -17.37 -9.46 4.30
C LYS A 9 -16.18 -9.33 5.24
N PHE A 10 -16.41 -9.31 6.55
CA PHE A 10 -15.34 -9.19 7.53
C PHE A 10 -14.44 -10.42 7.53
N HIS A 11 -15.05 -11.60 7.50
CA HIS A 11 -14.32 -12.87 7.47
C HIS A 11 -13.63 -13.14 6.16
N LEU A 12 -14.19 -12.69 5.04
CA LEU A 12 -13.61 -12.94 3.72
C LEU A 12 -12.15 -12.48 3.61
N ALA A 13 -11.80 -11.38 4.29
CA ALA A 13 -10.45 -10.83 4.27
C ALA A 13 -9.37 -11.74 4.89
N THR A 14 -9.75 -12.71 5.73
CA THR A 14 -8.80 -13.67 6.34
C THR A 14 -8.62 -14.95 5.52
N HIS A 15 -9.37 -15.10 4.43
CA HIS A 15 -9.21 -16.22 3.51
C HIS A 15 -8.07 -15.98 2.50
N CYS A 16 -7.64 -17.06 1.84
CA CYS A 16 -6.68 -16.99 0.74
C CYS A 16 -7.23 -16.23 -0.49
N LEU A 17 -6.34 -15.70 -1.32
CA LEU A 17 -6.70 -14.87 -2.49
C LEU A 17 -7.75 -15.48 -3.42
N PRO A 18 -7.71 -16.79 -3.78
CA PRO A 18 -8.72 -17.39 -4.65
C PRO A 18 -10.15 -17.35 -4.09
N CYS A 19 -10.29 -17.33 -2.76
CA CYS A 19 -11.58 -17.26 -2.10
C CYS A 19 -12.21 -15.87 -2.19
N LEU A 20 -11.40 -14.80 -2.27
CA LEU A 20 -11.86 -13.42 -2.21
C LEU A 20 -12.90 -13.13 -3.29
N ALA A 21 -12.63 -13.46 -4.54
CA ALA A 21 -13.60 -13.20 -5.59
C ALA A 21 -14.79 -14.17 -5.55
N ARG A 22 -14.48 -15.47 -5.40
CA ARG A 22 -15.47 -16.55 -5.49
C ARG A 22 -16.54 -16.49 -4.40
N PHE A 23 -16.16 -16.16 -3.17
CA PHE A 23 -17.07 -16.14 -2.02
C PHE A 23 -17.52 -14.73 -1.63
N SER A 24 -17.09 -13.69 -2.34
CA SER A 24 -17.53 -12.31 -2.12
C SER A 24 -19.01 -12.11 -2.43
N LEU A 25 -19.73 -11.54 -1.45
CA LEU A 25 -21.09 -11.04 -1.64
C LEU A 25 -21.15 -9.89 -2.66
N ASN A 26 -20.07 -9.10 -2.82
CA ASN A 26 -20.06 -7.99 -3.79
C ASN A 26 -20.04 -8.46 -5.25
N TYR A 27 -19.52 -9.65 -5.52
CA TYR A 27 -19.42 -10.23 -6.87
C TYR A 27 -20.45 -11.35 -7.09
N THR A 28 -21.52 -11.35 -6.30
CA THR A 28 -22.58 -12.35 -6.39
C THR A 28 -23.84 -11.70 -6.97
N PRO A 29 -24.26 -12.08 -8.18
CA PRO A 29 -25.50 -11.60 -8.77
C PRO A 29 -26.68 -11.83 -7.82
N GLY A 30 -27.48 -10.78 -7.62
CA GLY A 30 -28.68 -10.83 -6.76
C GLY A 30 -28.44 -10.75 -5.24
N ALA A 31 -27.19 -10.78 -4.75
CA ALA A 31 -26.92 -10.67 -3.31
C ALA A 31 -27.23 -9.28 -2.72
N GLY A 32 -27.23 -8.24 -3.58
CA GLY A 32 -27.40 -6.85 -3.17
C GLY A 32 -26.27 -6.34 -2.27
N LYS A 33 -26.44 -5.15 -1.70
CA LYS A 33 -25.44 -4.52 -0.82
C LYS A 33 -25.66 -4.93 0.64
N THR A 34 -25.20 -6.13 0.99
CA THR A 34 -25.17 -6.63 2.38
C THR A 34 -23.74 -6.97 2.81
N ASP A 35 -23.45 -6.93 4.10
CA ASP A 35 -22.17 -7.39 4.66
C ASP A 35 -22.18 -8.86 5.09
N GLY A 36 -23.37 -9.45 5.26
CA GLY A 36 -23.52 -10.82 5.75
C GLY A 36 -23.34 -10.96 7.27
N GLU A 37 -23.07 -9.87 8.00
CA GLU A 37 -22.73 -9.91 9.44
C GLU A 37 -23.96 -9.92 10.36
N GLY A 38 -25.16 -10.09 9.79
CA GLY A 38 -26.41 -10.05 10.55
C GLY A 38 -26.49 -11.09 11.67
N ILE A 39 -25.79 -12.22 11.53
CA ILE A 39 -25.71 -13.26 12.56
C ILE A 39 -24.85 -12.82 13.75
N GLU A 40 -23.78 -12.08 13.54
CA GLU A 40 -22.83 -11.66 14.58
C GLU A 40 -23.28 -10.41 15.33
N ARG A 41 -24.13 -9.59 14.70
CA ARG A 41 -24.71 -8.41 15.37
C ARG A 41 -25.57 -8.75 16.58
N ASN A 42 -25.95 -10.02 16.79
CA ASN A 42 -26.61 -10.43 18.03
C ASN A 42 -25.66 -10.43 19.25
N TRP A 43 -24.34 -10.51 19.04
CA TRP A 43 -23.36 -10.59 20.12
C TRP A 43 -23.39 -9.36 21.02
N SER A 44 -23.63 -8.17 20.48
CA SER A 44 -23.76 -6.96 21.29
C SER A 44 -24.86 -7.06 22.33
N TRP A 45 -25.93 -7.81 22.02
CA TRP A 45 -27.04 -8.03 22.93
C TRP A 45 -26.77 -9.21 23.88
N LEU A 46 -26.21 -10.32 23.38
CA LEU A 46 -25.81 -11.47 24.20
C LEU A 46 -24.72 -11.13 25.24
N ASN A 47 -23.88 -10.13 24.97
CA ASN A 47 -22.89 -9.66 25.95
C ASN A 47 -23.54 -9.21 27.27
N GLY A 48 -24.79 -8.74 27.25
CA GLY A 48 -25.53 -8.34 28.45
C GLY A 48 -25.83 -9.52 29.40
N CYS A 49 -26.07 -10.72 28.86
CA CYS A 49 -26.38 -11.91 29.67
C CYS A 49 -25.13 -12.74 30.02
N ALA A 50 -23.96 -12.42 29.45
CA ALA A 50 -22.73 -13.20 29.62
C ALA A 50 -22.34 -13.45 31.09
N ARG A 51 -22.48 -12.43 31.96
CA ARG A 51 -22.18 -12.54 33.41
C ARG A 51 -23.12 -13.48 34.16
N SER A 52 -24.38 -13.52 33.79
CA SER A 52 -25.35 -14.45 34.39
C SER A 52 -25.08 -15.87 33.92
N LEU A 53 -24.84 -16.04 32.61
CA LEU A 53 -24.52 -17.33 31.99
C LEU A 53 -23.25 -17.98 32.57
N SER A 54 -22.24 -17.20 32.94
CA SER A 54 -20.99 -17.74 33.49
C SER A 54 -21.16 -18.45 34.83
N MET A 55 -22.19 -18.10 35.60
CA MET A 55 -22.48 -18.68 36.92
C MET A 55 -23.44 -19.89 36.84
N MET A 56 -24.01 -20.16 35.68
CA MET A 56 -24.93 -21.27 35.46
C MET A 56 -24.18 -22.59 35.23
N THR A 57 -24.85 -23.70 35.59
CA THR A 57 -24.44 -25.06 35.21
C THR A 57 -24.49 -25.20 33.68
N ALA A 58 -23.77 -26.19 33.14
CA ALA A 58 -23.65 -26.36 31.69
C ALA A 58 -25.02 -26.41 31.01
N GLY A 59 -25.92 -27.32 31.41
CA GLY A 59 -27.26 -27.45 30.81
C GLY A 59 -28.06 -26.14 30.86
N ALA A 60 -28.18 -25.53 32.05
CA ALA A 60 -28.90 -24.27 32.21
C ALA A 60 -28.34 -23.14 31.36
N ARG A 61 -27.01 -23.11 31.15
CA ARG A 61 -26.36 -22.13 30.26
C ARG A 61 -26.76 -22.30 28.81
N TRP A 62 -26.80 -23.55 28.30
CA TRP A 62 -27.22 -23.85 26.93
C TRP A 62 -28.68 -23.42 26.72
N ASP A 63 -29.59 -23.87 27.59
CA ASP A 63 -31.02 -23.58 27.48
C ASP A 63 -31.28 -22.06 27.51
N THR A 64 -30.65 -21.36 28.46
CA THR A 64 -30.80 -19.90 28.59
C THR A 64 -30.26 -19.16 27.36
N MET A 65 -29.14 -19.63 26.79
CA MET A 65 -28.57 -19.02 25.58
C MET A 65 -29.47 -19.22 24.36
N ASP A 66 -30.06 -20.41 24.21
CA ASP A 66 -31.04 -20.72 23.17
C ASP A 66 -32.31 -19.88 23.33
N ASP A 67 -32.81 -19.67 24.56
CA ASP A 67 -33.95 -18.79 24.83
C ASP A 67 -33.68 -17.35 24.40
N PHE A 68 -32.52 -16.80 24.75
CA PHE A 68 -32.10 -15.47 24.32
C PHE A 68 -31.99 -15.39 22.79
N ALA A 69 -31.38 -16.39 22.14
CA ALA A 69 -31.25 -16.43 20.68
C ALA A 69 -32.62 -16.54 19.97
N ASN A 70 -33.51 -17.39 20.49
CA ASN A 70 -34.87 -17.57 19.99
C ASN A 70 -35.71 -16.29 20.16
N TYR A 71 -35.62 -15.63 21.31
CA TYR A 71 -36.26 -14.33 21.51
C TYR A 71 -35.78 -13.30 20.49
N TRP A 72 -34.47 -13.25 20.21
CA TRP A 72 -33.93 -12.36 19.18
C TRP A 72 -34.44 -12.70 17.78
N ASN A 73 -34.56 -14.00 17.44
CA ASN A 73 -35.15 -14.44 16.18
C ASN A 73 -36.62 -14.03 16.06
N TRP A 74 -37.40 -14.18 17.13
CA TRP A 74 -38.78 -13.72 17.19
C TRP A 74 -38.88 -12.19 17.03
N ARG A 75 -38.04 -11.41 17.73
CA ARG A 75 -37.97 -9.95 17.59
C ARG A 75 -37.66 -9.51 16.17
N LYS A 76 -36.73 -10.19 15.48
CA LYS A 76 -36.43 -9.95 14.06
C LYS A 76 -37.62 -10.24 13.17
N THR A 77 -38.34 -11.32 13.45
CA THR A 77 -39.51 -11.76 12.67
C THR A 77 -40.65 -10.75 12.77
N ILE A 78 -41.05 -10.36 13.98
CA ILE A 78 -42.12 -9.38 14.18
C ILE A 78 -41.72 -7.97 13.72
N GLY A 79 -40.42 -7.63 13.78
CA GLY A 79 -39.89 -6.34 13.34
C GLY A 79 -39.60 -6.27 11.84
N LEU A 80 -39.82 -7.37 11.09
CA LEU A 80 -39.37 -7.50 9.71
C LEU A 80 -40.04 -6.48 8.81
N GLU A 81 -41.36 -6.35 8.88
CA GLU A 81 -42.16 -5.39 8.10
C GLU A 81 -41.62 -3.97 8.28
N THR A 82 -41.54 -3.51 9.53
CA THR A 82 -41.07 -2.16 9.85
C THR A 82 -39.63 -1.94 9.37
N SER A 83 -38.76 -2.94 9.51
CA SER A 83 -37.37 -2.88 9.04
C SER A 83 -37.30 -2.76 7.52
N LEU A 84 -38.08 -3.55 6.79
CA LEU A 84 -38.10 -3.56 5.33
C LEU A 84 -38.62 -2.24 4.77
N VAL A 85 -39.72 -1.70 5.32
CA VAL A 85 -40.28 -0.41 4.88
C VAL A 85 -39.26 0.71 5.07
N ARG A 86 -38.61 0.81 6.24
CA ARG A 86 -37.57 1.83 6.49
C ARG A 86 -36.40 1.70 5.53
N LYS A 87 -35.93 0.47 5.27
CA LYS A 87 -34.85 0.22 4.31
C LYS A 87 -35.28 0.60 2.90
N MET A 88 -36.51 0.28 2.49
CA MET A 88 -37.02 0.59 1.17
C MET A 88 -37.10 2.10 0.92
N VAL A 89 -37.65 2.86 1.87
CA VAL A 89 -37.72 4.34 1.81
C VAL A 89 -36.33 4.96 1.64
N LYS A 90 -35.31 4.39 2.31
CA LYS A 90 -33.92 4.84 2.16
C LYS A 90 -33.29 4.43 0.83
N VAL A 91 -33.50 3.18 0.41
CA VAL A 91 -32.80 2.58 -0.74
C VAL A 91 -33.34 3.08 -2.07
N ILE A 92 -34.63 3.38 -2.20
CA ILE A 92 -35.22 3.88 -3.46
C ILE A 92 -34.48 5.11 -4.01
N PRO A 93 -34.34 6.23 -3.25
CA PRO A 93 -33.63 7.40 -3.77
C PRO A 93 -32.15 7.13 -4.01
N GLU A 94 -31.48 6.37 -3.13
CA GLU A 94 -30.07 6.00 -3.31
C GLU A 94 -29.89 5.14 -4.58
N ALA A 95 -30.82 4.25 -4.90
CA ALA A 95 -30.79 3.40 -6.09
C ALA A 95 -30.91 4.24 -7.37
N MET A 96 -31.78 5.25 -7.40
CA MET A 96 -31.91 6.16 -8.55
C MET A 96 -30.60 6.92 -8.80
N VAL A 97 -30.02 7.51 -7.76
CA VAL A 97 -28.75 8.23 -7.86
C VAL A 97 -27.62 7.30 -8.33
N ASN A 98 -27.52 6.11 -7.75
CA ASN A 98 -26.50 5.13 -8.13
C ASN A 98 -26.69 4.63 -9.57
N ALA A 99 -27.93 4.44 -10.03
CA ALA A 99 -28.22 4.03 -11.41
C ALA A 99 -27.78 5.10 -12.42
N TRP A 100 -28.08 6.38 -12.15
CA TRP A 100 -27.63 7.48 -13.02
C TRP A 100 -26.11 7.64 -12.99
N ALA A 101 -25.49 7.56 -11.80
CA ALA A 101 -24.04 7.61 -11.68
C ALA A 101 -23.36 6.46 -12.44
N TYR A 102 -23.92 5.25 -12.37
CA TYR A 102 -23.43 4.09 -13.13
C TYR A 102 -23.52 4.34 -14.64
N VAL A 103 -24.67 4.79 -15.15
CA VAL A 103 -24.83 5.07 -16.58
C VAL A 103 -23.86 6.16 -17.05
N ALA A 104 -23.72 7.25 -16.30
CA ALA A 104 -22.80 8.33 -16.64
C ALA A 104 -21.34 7.85 -16.65
N PHE A 105 -20.95 7.07 -15.63
CA PHE A 105 -19.61 6.50 -15.51
C PHE A 105 -19.29 5.53 -16.65
N THR A 106 -20.21 4.61 -16.97
CA THR A 106 -20.04 3.66 -18.07
C THR A 106 -19.95 4.37 -19.42
N LYS A 107 -20.79 5.39 -19.67
CA LYS A 107 -20.71 6.18 -20.91
C LYS A 107 -19.38 6.91 -21.04
N ALA A 108 -18.90 7.53 -19.96
CA ALA A 108 -17.60 8.22 -19.95
C ALA A 108 -16.45 7.24 -20.25
N LEU A 109 -16.46 6.06 -19.61
CA LEU A 109 -15.45 5.03 -19.90
C LEU A 109 -15.52 4.50 -21.33
N GLN A 110 -16.71 4.38 -21.91
CA GLN A 110 -16.86 3.94 -23.29
C GLN A 110 -16.31 4.95 -24.32
N ILE A 111 -16.26 6.24 -23.99
CA ILE A 111 -15.67 7.25 -24.88
C ILE A 111 -14.16 7.06 -24.97
N ASP A 112 -13.49 6.89 -23.83
CA ASP A 112 -12.03 6.85 -23.76
C ASP A 112 -11.46 5.42 -23.91
N HIS A 113 -12.23 4.40 -23.53
CA HIS A 113 -11.78 3.01 -23.33
C HIS A 113 -12.81 1.97 -23.80
N ALA A 114 -13.44 2.18 -24.96
CA ALA A 114 -14.50 1.31 -25.49
C ALA A 114 -14.12 -0.18 -25.53
N GLU A 115 -12.92 -0.49 -26.02
CA GLU A 115 -12.42 -1.86 -26.18
C GLU A 115 -12.21 -2.54 -24.83
N ASP A 116 -11.60 -1.83 -23.86
CA ASP A 116 -11.36 -2.35 -22.52
C ASP A 116 -12.67 -2.63 -21.77
N VAL A 117 -13.66 -1.74 -21.91
CA VAL A 117 -14.99 -1.92 -21.31
C VAL A 117 -15.65 -3.18 -21.85
N LYS A 118 -15.60 -3.38 -23.18
CA LYS A 118 -16.18 -4.57 -23.82
C LYS A 118 -15.47 -5.84 -23.36
N LEU A 119 -14.14 -5.82 -23.34
CA LEU A 119 -13.33 -6.95 -22.86
C LEU A 119 -13.68 -7.33 -21.43
N TRP A 120 -13.77 -6.35 -20.53
CA TRP A 120 -14.12 -6.58 -19.13
C TRP A 120 -15.54 -7.10 -18.95
N GLN A 121 -16.51 -6.55 -19.70
CA GLN A 121 -17.89 -7.04 -19.67
C GLN A 121 -17.97 -8.52 -20.07
N ASP A 122 -17.28 -8.90 -21.13
CA ASP A 122 -17.23 -10.30 -21.59
C ASP A 122 -16.58 -11.22 -20.56
N GLN A 123 -15.50 -10.78 -19.90
CA GLN A 123 -14.84 -11.54 -18.83
C GLN A 123 -15.76 -11.75 -17.62
N VAL A 124 -16.46 -10.70 -17.18
CA VAL A 124 -17.40 -10.76 -16.05
C VAL A 124 -18.55 -11.72 -16.36
N LEU A 125 -19.19 -11.60 -17.53
CA LEU A 125 -20.30 -12.47 -17.92
C LEU A 125 -19.88 -13.95 -18.00
N LYS A 126 -18.71 -14.23 -18.58
CA LYS A 126 -18.15 -15.59 -18.63
C LYS A 126 -17.89 -16.15 -17.24
N TRP A 127 -17.37 -15.33 -16.33
CA TRP A 127 -17.09 -15.73 -14.95
C TRP A 127 -18.36 -15.93 -14.11
N GLU A 128 -19.35 -15.06 -14.26
CA GLU A 128 -20.64 -15.19 -13.57
C GLU A 128 -21.41 -16.45 -14.02
N THR A 129 -21.28 -16.82 -15.29
CA THR A 129 -21.86 -18.05 -15.85
C THR A 129 -21.16 -19.29 -15.28
N ASN A 130 -19.83 -19.28 -15.25
CA ASN A 130 -19.02 -20.37 -14.70
C ASN A 130 -17.79 -19.81 -13.97
N GLN A 131 -17.81 -19.91 -12.64
CA GLN A 131 -16.73 -19.40 -11.76
C GLN A 131 -15.42 -20.22 -11.85
N SER A 132 -15.39 -21.30 -12.63
CA SER A 132 -14.13 -21.98 -13.00
C SER A 132 -13.38 -21.27 -14.14
N ASN A 133 -14.02 -20.31 -14.83
CA ASN A 133 -13.36 -19.48 -15.83
C ASN A 133 -12.42 -18.45 -15.18
N PHE A 134 -11.62 -17.78 -16.00
CA PHE A 134 -10.79 -16.64 -15.58
C PHE A 134 -11.61 -15.63 -14.76
N CYS A 135 -11.09 -15.28 -13.59
CA CYS A 135 -11.73 -14.34 -12.68
C CYS A 135 -11.17 -12.92 -12.89
N PRO A 136 -11.96 -11.98 -13.42
CA PRO A 136 -11.49 -10.60 -13.64
C PRO A 136 -11.25 -9.83 -12.33
N TYR A 137 -11.74 -10.33 -11.20
CA TYR A 137 -11.62 -9.68 -9.88
C TYR A 137 -10.41 -10.16 -9.07
N ASN A 138 -9.71 -11.20 -9.52
CA ASN A 138 -8.52 -11.65 -8.83
C ASN A 138 -7.39 -10.65 -9.05
N VAL A 139 -6.72 -10.27 -7.97
CA VAL A 139 -5.47 -9.52 -8.06
C VAL A 139 -4.41 -10.50 -8.55
N ASN A 140 -3.74 -10.18 -9.66
CA ASN A 140 -2.68 -11.04 -10.21
C ASN A 140 -1.58 -11.23 -9.17
N ASP A 141 -1.38 -12.47 -8.72
CA ASP A 141 -0.31 -12.88 -7.79
C ASP A 141 1.06 -12.94 -8.48
N ASP A 142 1.08 -12.78 -9.80
CA ASP A 142 2.26 -12.92 -10.64
C ASP A 142 3.12 -11.65 -10.71
N THR A 143 2.88 -10.69 -9.80
CA THR A 143 3.81 -9.57 -9.65
C THR A 143 5.16 -10.10 -9.16
N LEU A 144 6.20 -9.84 -9.93
CA LEU A 144 7.58 -10.07 -9.54
C LEU A 144 7.87 -9.28 -8.25
N THR A 145 8.12 -10.00 -7.15
CA THR A 145 8.47 -9.38 -5.86
C THR A 145 9.94 -9.57 -5.55
N LEU A 146 10.49 -8.66 -4.75
CA LEU A 146 11.87 -8.74 -4.28
C LEU A 146 12.08 -10.03 -3.47
N ALA A 147 11.08 -10.47 -2.72
CA ALA A 147 11.13 -11.73 -1.97
C ALA A 147 11.25 -12.96 -2.89
N LYS A 148 10.49 -13.00 -4.00
CA LYS A 148 10.61 -14.07 -5.00
C LYS A 148 12.01 -14.06 -5.63
N VAL A 149 12.51 -12.90 -6.06
CA VAL A 149 13.85 -12.80 -6.65
C VAL A 149 14.95 -13.16 -5.65
N LYS A 150 14.84 -12.76 -4.37
CA LYS A 150 15.80 -13.17 -3.33
C LYS A 150 15.81 -14.68 -3.13
N LYS A 151 14.64 -15.34 -3.19
CA LYS A 151 14.54 -16.79 -3.12
C LYS A 151 15.20 -17.45 -4.33
N ASP A 152 14.87 -17.02 -5.54
CA ASP A 152 15.44 -17.58 -6.77
C ASP A 152 16.98 -17.46 -6.78
N LEU A 153 17.51 -16.31 -6.34
CA LEU A 153 18.95 -16.10 -6.21
C LEU A 153 19.59 -17.01 -5.15
N ALA A 154 18.91 -17.26 -4.04
CA ALA A 154 19.38 -18.18 -3.01
C ALA A 154 19.39 -19.64 -3.50
N ASP A 155 18.37 -20.05 -4.27
CA ASP A 155 18.29 -21.38 -4.87
C ASP A 155 19.41 -21.56 -5.93
N GLU A 156 19.67 -20.54 -6.77
CA GLU A 156 20.79 -20.51 -7.73
C GLU A 156 22.17 -20.55 -7.06
N GLU A 157 22.33 -19.92 -5.89
CA GLU A 157 23.57 -19.98 -5.11
C GLU A 157 23.76 -21.33 -4.44
N HIS A 158 22.69 -21.93 -3.91
CA HIS A 158 22.74 -23.27 -3.35
C HIS A 158 23.16 -24.28 -4.42
N GLN A 159 22.61 -24.19 -5.63
CA GLN A 159 23.00 -25.07 -6.73
C GLN A 159 24.48 -24.88 -7.11
N ARG A 160 24.97 -23.64 -7.19
CA ARG A 160 26.40 -23.37 -7.47
C ARG A 160 27.33 -23.94 -6.40
N GLU A 161 26.90 -23.96 -5.14
CA GLU A 161 27.66 -24.59 -4.06
C GLU A 161 27.71 -26.11 -4.21
N LEU A 162 26.57 -26.75 -4.55
CA LEU A 162 26.52 -28.19 -4.84
C LEU A 162 27.43 -28.57 -6.02
N ASP A 163 27.50 -27.71 -7.04
CA ASP A 163 28.34 -27.89 -8.22
C ASP A 163 29.82 -27.57 -7.96
N GLY A 164 30.18 -27.09 -6.77
CA GLY A 164 31.55 -26.69 -6.42
C GLY A 164 32.06 -25.46 -7.19
N ALA A 165 31.15 -24.69 -7.80
CA ALA A 165 31.47 -23.52 -8.63
C ALA A 165 31.65 -22.23 -7.81
N ASN A 166 31.44 -22.29 -6.49
CA ASN A 166 31.60 -21.13 -5.61
C ASN A 166 33.06 -20.98 -5.17
N THR A 167 33.70 -19.91 -5.65
CA THR A 167 35.12 -19.64 -5.37
C THR A 167 35.36 -18.75 -4.16
N LEU A 168 34.32 -18.12 -3.60
CA LEU A 168 34.43 -17.14 -2.51
C LEU A 168 33.60 -17.57 -1.29
N ALA A 169 34.07 -17.19 -0.10
CA ALA A 169 33.40 -17.51 1.17
C ALA A 169 32.09 -16.73 1.39
N THR A 170 31.86 -15.68 0.62
CA THR A 170 30.61 -14.91 0.60
C THR A 170 29.91 -15.15 -0.71
N THR A 171 28.64 -14.77 -0.83
CA THR A 171 27.88 -14.94 -2.07
C THR A 171 27.64 -13.62 -2.78
N ALA A 172 27.59 -13.66 -4.12
CA ALA A 172 27.45 -12.46 -4.95
C ALA A 172 26.08 -11.79 -4.78
N SER A 173 25.01 -12.59 -4.63
CA SER A 173 23.68 -12.04 -4.32
C SER A 173 23.61 -11.50 -2.90
N GLY A 174 24.27 -12.16 -1.94
CA GLY A 174 24.38 -11.67 -0.57
C GLY A 174 25.01 -10.28 -0.50
N LEU A 175 26.09 -10.05 -1.25
CA LEU A 175 26.72 -8.72 -1.37
C LEU A 175 25.74 -7.66 -1.86
N ILE A 176 25.06 -7.91 -3.00
CA ILE A 176 24.16 -6.90 -3.58
C ILE A 176 22.96 -6.67 -2.68
N ILE A 177 22.38 -7.72 -2.08
CA ILE A 177 21.27 -7.60 -1.13
C ILE A 177 21.71 -6.75 0.07
N GLU A 178 22.87 -7.00 0.67
CA GLU A 178 23.39 -6.18 1.77
C GLU A 178 23.59 -4.73 1.34
N GLY A 179 24.10 -4.49 0.12
CA GLY A 179 24.26 -3.16 -0.45
C GLY A 179 22.94 -2.39 -0.58
N LEU A 180 21.88 -3.05 -1.07
CA LEU A 180 20.53 -2.47 -1.16
C LEU A 180 19.94 -2.14 0.21
N GLU A 181 20.15 -3.01 1.21
CA GLU A 181 19.70 -2.79 2.58
C GLU A 181 20.44 -1.62 3.24
N ILE A 182 21.75 -1.47 2.98
CA ILE A 182 22.52 -0.31 3.43
C ILE A 182 21.97 0.98 2.79
N GLU A 183 21.68 0.97 1.48
CA GLU A 183 21.10 2.11 0.78
C GLU A 183 19.73 2.53 1.34
N GLU A 184 18.88 1.56 1.67
CA GLU A 184 17.59 1.82 2.32
C GLU A 184 17.76 2.42 3.73
N LEU A 185 18.71 1.91 4.51
CA LEU A 185 19.07 2.48 5.81
C LEU A 185 19.61 3.91 5.68
N GLN A 186 20.45 4.20 4.68
CA GLN A 186 20.95 5.55 4.41
C GLN A 186 19.79 6.52 4.13
N ARG A 187 18.81 6.15 3.29
CA ARG A 187 17.62 6.99 3.01
C ARG A 187 16.77 7.27 4.26
N THR A 188 16.54 6.23 5.05
CA THR A 188 15.74 6.33 6.28
C THR A 188 16.44 7.26 7.30
N LEU A 189 17.76 7.17 7.39
CA LEU A 189 18.58 8.05 8.22
C LEU A 189 18.57 9.49 7.73
N THR A 190 18.72 9.74 6.42
CA THR A 190 18.62 11.10 5.85
C THR A 190 17.27 11.74 6.16
N THR A 191 16.18 10.97 6.06
CA THR A 191 14.83 11.44 6.42
C THR A 191 14.71 11.77 7.91
N THR A 192 15.36 11.01 8.78
CA THR A 192 15.36 11.26 10.22
C THR A 192 16.24 12.45 10.60
N ALA A 193 17.41 12.57 9.97
CA ALA A 193 18.40 13.61 10.22
C ALA A 193 17.95 15.02 9.75
N THR A 194 17.04 15.09 8.77
CA THR A 194 16.49 16.36 8.25
C THR A 194 15.36 16.94 9.11
N ARG A 195 14.92 16.22 10.16
CA ARG A 195 13.87 16.70 11.08
C ARG A 195 14.38 17.87 11.92
N LYS A 196 13.63 18.99 11.91
CA LYS A 196 14.05 20.28 12.52
C LYS A 196 14.23 20.26 14.05
N LYS A 197 13.52 19.39 14.78
CA LYS A 197 13.60 19.29 16.25
C LYS A 197 13.66 17.82 16.65
N LEU A 198 14.84 17.39 17.08
CA LEU A 198 15.06 16.05 17.62
C LEU A 198 15.27 16.18 19.13
N THR A 199 14.58 15.34 19.91
CA THR A 199 14.84 15.23 21.36
C THR A 199 16.22 14.62 21.61
N GLU A 200 16.82 14.83 22.80
CA GLU A 200 18.11 14.22 23.16
C GLU A 200 18.12 12.69 23.00
N TYR A 201 16.99 12.05 23.35
CA TYR A 201 16.78 10.63 23.11
C TYR A 201 16.84 10.28 21.62
N GLN A 202 16.16 11.05 20.76
CA GLN A 202 16.17 10.84 19.31
C GLN A 202 17.54 11.13 18.68
N GLN A 203 18.27 12.12 19.18
CA GLN A 203 19.65 12.42 18.76
C GLN A 203 20.60 11.26 19.12
N THR A 204 20.47 10.71 20.34
CA THR A 204 21.23 9.55 20.78
C THR A 204 20.92 8.32 19.92
N ALA A 205 19.64 8.08 19.63
CA ALA A 205 19.22 6.99 18.74
C ALA A 205 19.75 7.16 17.31
N LEU A 206 19.71 8.39 16.77
CA LEU A 206 20.29 8.72 15.47
C LEU A 206 21.79 8.41 15.44
N GLN A 207 22.53 8.84 16.47
CA GLN A 207 23.96 8.60 16.56
C GLN A 207 24.31 7.11 16.68
N LYS A 208 23.57 6.34 17.49
CA LYS A 208 23.73 4.88 17.58
C LYS A 208 23.53 4.21 16.22
N THR A 209 22.50 4.66 15.49
CA THR A 209 22.19 4.11 14.16
C THR A 209 23.26 4.48 13.13
N ARG A 210 23.80 5.71 13.17
CA ARG A 210 24.96 6.13 12.36
C ARG A 210 26.20 5.27 12.62
N THR A 211 26.53 5.02 13.88
CA THR A 211 27.67 4.16 14.25
C THR A 211 27.49 2.73 13.74
N SER A 212 26.29 2.17 13.88
CA SER A 212 25.95 0.84 13.35
C SER A 212 26.06 0.79 11.82
N LEU A 213 25.50 1.80 11.13
CA LEU A 213 25.57 1.91 9.67
C LEU A 213 27.02 2.00 9.19
N LEU A 214 27.86 2.82 9.83
CA LEU A 214 29.27 2.93 9.48
C LEU A 214 30.00 1.59 9.63
N GLY A 215 29.70 0.85 10.71
CA GLY A 215 30.21 -0.51 10.90
C GLY A 215 29.78 -1.48 9.79
N LYS A 216 28.52 -1.40 9.34
CA LYS A 216 28.01 -2.18 8.20
C LYS A 216 28.74 -1.81 6.90
N ILE A 217 28.85 -0.52 6.58
CA ILE A 217 29.54 -0.04 5.36
C ILE A 217 31.00 -0.50 5.33
N ARG A 218 31.71 -0.49 6.47
CA ARG A 218 33.09 -0.97 6.55
C ARG A 218 33.19 -2.46 6.22
N ARG A 219 32.32 -3.30 6.78
CA ARG A 219 32.28 -4.75 6.46
C ARG A 219 31.90 -5.01 5.02
N PHE A 220 30.86 -4.32 4.54
CA PHE A 220 30.42 -4.38 3.15
C PHE A 220 31.56 -4.06 2.18
N ARG A 221 32.35 -3.00 2.41
CA ARG A 221 33.50 -2.66 1.56
C ARG A 221 34.55 -3.78 1.47
N VAL A 222 34.78 -4.53 2.54
CA VAL A 222 35.74 -5.66 2.54
C VAL A 222 35.27 -6.74 1.57
N VAL A 223 33.99 -7.09 1.60
CA VAL A 223 33.38 -8.06 0.68
C VAL A 223 33.32 -7.51 -0.74
N LEU A 224 32.95 -6.23 -0.88
CA LEU A 224 32.90 -5.52 -2.16
C LEU A 224 34.21 -5.62 -2.93
N PHE A 225 35.36 -5.52 -2.26
CA PHE A 225 36.68 -5.62 -2.90
C PHE A 225 37.03 -7.00 -3.42
N GLN A 226 36.40 -8.07 -2.90
CA GLN A 226 36.58 -9.42 -3.45
C GLN A 226 35.87 -9.55 -4.80
N TYR A 227 34.73 -8.90 -4.93
CA TYR A 227 33.85 -8.97 -6.10
C TYR A 227 34.10 -7.87 -7.15
N MET A 228 34.63 -6.73 -6.70
CA MET A 228 34.87 -5.53 -7.51
C MET A 228 36.20 -4.88 -7.11
N PRO A 229 37.36 -5.52 -7.41
CA PRO A 229 38.66 -5.12 -6.89
C PRO A 229 39.09 -3.69 -7.29
N GLY A 230 38.70 -3.24 -8.47
CA GLY A 230 38.98 -1.88 -8.95
C GLY A 230 38.28 -0.77 -8.16
N VAL A 231 37.24 -1.07 -7.38
CA VAL A 231 36.55 -0.07 -6.52
C VAL A 231 37.49 0.43 -5.42
N ARG A 232 38.51 -0.34 -5.03
CA ARG A 232 39.49 0.09 -4.02
C ARG A 232 40.16 1.41 -4.41
N ARG A 233 40.59 1.53 -5.67
CA ARG A 233 41.24 2.75 -6.21
C ARG A 233 40.28 3.93 -6.26
N LEU A 234 38.99 3.68 -6.53
CA LEU A 234 37.96 4.73 -6.52
C LEU A 234 37.72 5.23 -5.08
N LEU A 235 37.74 4.34 -4.10
CA LEU A 235 37.53 4.69 -2.69
C LEU A 235 38.74 5.35 -2.03
N GLU A 236 39.95 5.18 -2.55
CA GLU A 236 41.12 5.95 -2.13
C GLU A 236 40.93 7.45 -2.39
N THR A 237 40.12 7.82 -3.39
CA THR A 237 39.77 9.22 -3.69
C THR A 237 38.62 9.78 -2.82
N ASP A 238 37.92 8.93 -2.06
CA ASP A 238 36.80 9.30 -1.17
C ASP A 238 36.95 8.64 0.22
N PRO A 239 37.97 9.05 1.01
CA PRO A 239 38.25 8.46 2.30
C PRO A 239 37.15 8.78 3.32
N ILE A 240 36.86 7.84 4.22
CA ILE A 240 35.94 8.07 5.34
C ILE A 240 36.66 9.00 6.32
N THR A 241 36.28 10.28 6.36
CA THR A 241 36.79 11.26 7.31
C THR A 241 35.82 11.42 8.49
N HIS A 242 36.27 12.10 9.55
CA HIS A 242 35.42 12.41 10.72
C HIS A 242 34.20 13.29 10.37
N GLU A 243 34.26 14.01 9.24
CA GLU A 243 33.18 14.89 8.78
C GLU A 243 32.18 14.16 7.87
N THR A 244 32.55 12.99 7.34
CA THR A 244 31.67 12.25 6.43
C THR A 244 30.56 11.56 7.19
N ARG A 245 29.32 12.01 6.97
CA ARG A 245 28.14 11.35 7.53
C ARG A 245 27.87 10.03 6.82
N PRO A 246 27.60 8.94 7.54
CA PRO A 246 27.45 7.61 6.94
C PRO A 246 26.26 7.51 5.98
N GLU A 247 25.22 8.33 6.16
CA GLU A 247 24.08 8.43 5.24
C GLU A 247 24.42 9.02 3.86
N ASN A 248 25.56 9.72 3.72
CA ASN A 248 25.99 10.34 2.46
C ASN A 248 27.11 9.57 1.75
N LEU A 249 27.61 8.49 2.35
CA LEU A 249 28.69 7.70 1.79
C LEU A 249 28.21 6.95 0.53
N LYS A 250 28.94 7.08 -0.57
CA LYS A 250 28.67 6.30 -1.78
C LYS A 250 29.08 4.85 -1.57
N LEU A 251 28.18 3.92 -1.91
CA LEU A 251 28.41 2.48 -1.79
C LEU A 251 29.11 1.88 -3.01
N PHE A 252 29.13 2.60 -4.13
CA PHE A 252 29.73 2.15 -5.41
C PHE A 252 29.18 0.78 -5.86
N LEU A 253 27.85 0.63 -5.78
CA LEU A 253 27.17 -0.49 -6.43
C LEU A 253 27.37 -0.41 -7.96
N PRO A 254 27.27 -1.52 -8.69
CA PRO A 254 27.41 -1.51 -10.15
C PRO A 254 26.57 -0.42 -10.82
N SER A 255 25.32 -0.21 -10.39
CA SER A 255 24.46 0.86 -10.93
C SER A 255 24.99 2.29 -10.74
N ASN A 256 25.87 2.54 -9.78
CA ASN A 256 26.50 3.85 -9.56
C ASN A 256 27.73 4.10 -10.44
N LEU A 257 28.23 3.06 -11.13
CA LEU A 257 29.38 3.13 -12.01
C LEU A 257 28.92 3.33 -13.46
N ASN A 258 29.72 4.07 -14.24
CA ASN A 258 29.49 4.18 -15.68
C ASN A 258 29.79 2.84 -16.38
N PHE A 259 29.29 2.67 -17.61
CA PHE A 259 29.42 1.41 -18.35
C PHE A 259 30.88 0.95 -18.50
N SER A 260 31.79 1.84 -18.90
CA SER A 260 33.21 1.51 -19.11
C SER A 260 33.90 1.04 -17.83
N THR A 261 33.63 1.70 -16.71
CA THR A 261 34.17 1.35 -15.40
C THR A 261 33.59 0.04 -14.87
N ARG A 262 32.29 -0.25 -15.13
CA ARG A 262 31.69 -1.54 -14.76
C ARG A 262 32.38 -2.71 -15.44
N VAL A 263 32.56 -2.62 -16.76
CA VAL A 263 33.21 -3.69 -17.55
C VAL A 263 34.64 -3.95 -17.08
N ALA A 264 35.35 -2.91 -16.64
CA ALA A 264 36.73 -3.04 -16.17
C ALA A 264 36.86 -3.58 -14.73
N ILE A 265 35.84 -3.42 -13.88
CA ILE A 265 35.96 -3.60 -12.43
C ILE A 265 35.06 -4.72 -11.87
N CYS A 266 33.88 -4.93 -12.44
CA CYS A 266 32.91 -5.88 -11.92
C CYS A 266 33.20 -7.31 -12.40
N LEU A 267 33.17 -8.27 -11.48
CA LEU A 267 33.12 -9.69 -11.86
C LEU A 267 31.81 -10.00 -12.64
N PRO A 268 31.84 -10.95 -13.59
CA PRO A 268 30.66 -11.33 -14.38
C PRO A 268 29.47 -11.73 -13.50
N GLY A 269 28.26 -11.38 -13.93
CA GLY A 269 27.00 -11.76 -13.27
C GLY A 269 26.55 -10.84 -12.12
N ILE A 270 27.44 -10.06 -11.50
CA ILE A 270 27.06 -9.13 -10.40
C ILE A 270 26.08 -8.07 -10.90
N THR A 271 26.33 -7.53 -12.09
CA THR A 271 25.45 -6.55 -12.73
C THR A 271 24.06 -7.10 -12.95
N ASP A 272 23.95 -8.37 -13.34
CA ASP A 272 22.68 -9.03 -13.66
C ASP A 272 21.89 -9.34 -12.38
N ILE A 273 22.59 -9.66 -11.30
CA ILE A 273 22.00 -9.83 -9.97
C ILE A 273 21.41 -8.50 -9.47
N GLU A 274 22.18 -7.40 -9.54
CA GLU A 274 21.66 -6.08 -9.16
C GLU A 274 20.47 -5.70 -10.02
N ASP A 275 20.58 -5.92 -11.32
CA ASP A 275 19.53 -5.63 -12.28
C ASP A 275 18.21 -6.35 -11.96
N ARG A 276 18.25 -7.67 -11.70
CA ARG A 276 17.08 -8.46 -11.26
C ARG A 276 16.47 -7.91 -9.98
N LEU A 277 17.29 -7.59 -8.99
CA LEU A 277 16.83 -7.06 -7.70
C LEU A 277 16.23 -5.66 -7.84
N ARG A 278 16.83 -4.76 -8.62
CA ARG A 278 16.31 -3.41 -8.87
C ARG A 278 14.99 -3.44 -9.64
N TYR A 279 14.86 -4.36 -10.59
CA TYR A 279 13.62 -4.56 -11.34
C TYR A 279 12.48 -4.98 -10.42
N ALA A 280 12.70 -5.97 -9.56
CA ALA A 280 11.72 -6.38 -8.55
C ALA A 280 11.44 -5.28 -7.51
N GLN A 281 12.48 -4.57 -7.05
CA GLN A 281 12.34 -3.45 -6.12
C GLN A 281 11.43 -2.34 -6.67
N ALA A 282 11.51 -2.05 -7.98
CA ALA A 282 10.66 -1.06 -8.62
C ALA A 282 9.19 -1.48 -8.65
N PHE A 283 8.87 -2.73 -9.01
CA PHE A 283 7.50 -3.25 -8.98
C PHE A 283 6.92 -3.28 -7.57
N ASP A 284 7.68 -3.77 -6.60
CA ASP A 284 7.27 -3.78 -5.19
C ASP A 284 7.01 -2.35 -4.68
N SER A 285 7.87 -1.40 -5.02
CA SER A 285 7.69 0.00 -4.65
C SER A 285 6.39 0.57 -5.23
N LEU A 286 6.05 0.27 -6.49
CA LEU A 286 4.78 0.71 -7.09
C LEU A 286 3.57 0.07 -6.41
N SER A 287 3.62 -1.23 -6.13
CA SER A 287 2.55 -1.96 -5.43
C SER A 287 2.30 -1.39 -4.02
N GLN A 288 3.39 -1.12 -3.29
CA GLN A 288 3.34 -0.46 -1.99
C GLN A 288 2.81 0.97 -2.10
N LEU A 289 3.25 1.75 -3.11
CA LEU A 289 2.78 3.11 -3.35
C LEU A 289 1.27 3.14 -3.59
N HIS A 290 0.75 2.26 -4.44
CA HIS A 290 -0.69 2.13 -4.67
C HIS A 290 -1.46 1.81 -3.37
N SER A 291 -0.92 0.92 -2.55
CA SER A 291 -1.52 0.55 -1.26
C SER A 291 -1.54 1.73 -0.29
N GLN A 292 -0.45 2.50 -0.19
CA GLN A 292 -0.40 3.69 0.66
C GLN A 292 -1.30 4.82 0.15
N LEU A 293 -1.40 5.02 -1.18
CA LEU A 293 -2.32 6.02 -1.77
C LEU A 293 -3.79 5.67 -1.53
N ARG A 294 -4.15 4.38 -1.53
CA ARG A 294 -5.47 3.90 -1.13
C ARG A 294 -5.72 4.17 0.36
N ALA A 295 -4.76 3.86 1.22
CA ALA A 295 -4.83 4.14 2.65
C ALA A 295 -5.00 5.65 2.93
N ARG A 296 -4.25 6.50 2.22
CA ARG A 296 -4.40 7.96 2.25
C ARG A 296 -5.82 8.38 1.88
N SER A 297 -6.32 7.92 0.74
CA SER A 297 -7.68 8.26 0.28
C SER A 297 -8.75 7.91 1.33
N VAL A 298 -8.61 6.77 2.02
CA VAL A 298 -9.52 6.37 3.10
C VAL A 298 -9.36 7.25 4.33
N ALA A 299 -8.13 7.53 4.77
CA ALA A 299 -7.84 8.36 5.93
C ALA A 299 -8.40 9.78 5.78
N TYR A 300 -8.26 10.38 4.60
CA TYR A 300 -8.80 11.71 4.32
C TYR A 300 -10.33 11.70 4.21
N LYS A 301 -10.92 10.75 3.48
CA LYS A 301 -12.38 10.64 3.34
C LYS A 301 -13.11 10.45 4.67
N ASN A 302 -12.52 9.67 5.59
CA ASN A 302 -13.12 9.35 6.87
C ASN A 302 -12.74 10.35 7.98
N GLY A 303 -11.85 11.29 7.69
CA GLY A 303 -11.31 12.22 8.68
C GLY A 303 -12.34 13.22 9.19
N SER A 304 -13.06 13.90 8.30
CA SER A 304 -13.98 14.97 8.71
C SER A 304 -15.26 14.48 9.39
N ARG A 305 -15.70 13.23 9.12
CA ARG A 305 -17.02 12.71 9.54
C ARG A 305 -17.03 11.94 10.85
N LEU A 306 -15.86 11.51 11.36
CA LEU A 306 -15.78 10.50 12.44
C LEU A 306 -14.95 10.93 13.64
N ILE A 307 -14.64 12.22 13.80
CA ILE A 307 -13.80 12.69 14.92
C ILE A 307 -14.67 13.39 15.98
N PRO A 308 -15.01 12.69 17.08
CA PRO A 308 -15.78 13.28 18.18
C PRO A 308 -14.92 13.99 19.22
N SER A 309 -13.58 13.92 19.14
CA SER A 309 -12.70 14.49 20.17
C SER A 309 -11.35 14.99 19.62
N GLN A 310 -10.74 15.95 20.32
CA GLN A 310 -9.42 16.49 20.02
C GLN A 310 -8.33 15.40 20.01
N ALA A 311 -8.40 14.41 20.91
CA ALA A 311 -7.45 13.31 20.92
C ALA A 311 -7.51 12.45 19.65
N MET A 312 -8.72 12.21 19.12
CA MET A 312 -8.90 11.48 17.86
C MET A 312 -8.45 12.32 16.66
N TYR A 313 -8.64 13.64 16.72
CA TYR A 313 -8.13 14.59 15.73
C TYR A 313 -6.60 14.48 15.62
N THR A 314 -5.89 14.62 16.73
CA THR A 314 -4.43 14.51 16.78
C THR A 314 -3.94 13.16 16.27
N LYS A 315 -4.62 12.06 16.62
CA LYS A 315 -4.27 10.71 16.12
C LYS A 315 -4.45 10.58 14.61
N LEU A 316 -5.51 11.15 14.04
CA LEU A 316 -5.72 11.12 12.61
C LEU A 316 -4.64 11.93 11.87
N HIS A 317 -4.32 13.14 12.33
CA HIS A 317 -3.26 13.95 11.74
C HIS A 317 -1.92 13.24 11.80
N ALA A 318 -1.58 12.64 12.94
CA ALA A 318 -0.39 11.81 13.06
C ALA A 318 -0.40 10.62 12.07
N LEU A 319 -1.56 9.99 11.82
CA LEU A 319 -1.70 8.94 10.81
C LEU A 319 -1.47 9.49 9.40
N GLN A 320 -2.05 10.64 9.06
CA GLN A 320 -1.88 11.30 7.75
C GLN A 320 -0.43 11.68 7.50
N ASP A 321 0.23 12.31 8.48
CA ASP A 321 1.66 12.66 8.42
C ASP A 321 2.53 11.43 8.21
N ASN A 322 2.24 10.34 8.92
CA ASN A 322 2.95 9.07 8.77
C ASN A 322 2.74 8.45 7.38
N LEU A 323 1.54 8.56 6.81
CA LEU A 323 1.27 8.11 5.45
C LEU A 323 2.05 8.92 4.42
N GLU A 324 2.10 10.24 4.55
CA GLU A 324 2.87 11.12 3.65
C GLU A 324 4.38 10.82 3.69
N VAL A 325 4.93 10.60 4.89
CA VAL A 325 6.34 10.20 5.05
C VAL A 325 6.61 8.87 4.35
N LYS A 326 5.72 7.89 4.48
CA LYS A 326 5.84 6.58 3.81
C LYS A 326 5.73 6.70 2.29
N ILE A 327 4.75 7.46 1.79
CA ILE A 327 4.54 7.70 0.36
C ILE A 327 5.80 8.32 -0.25
N LYS A 328 6.38 9.32 0.41
CA LYS A 328 7.63 9.95 -0.03
C LYS A 328 8.77 8.93 -0.08
N ALA A 329 8.99 8.18 1.00
CA ALA A 329 10.06 7.18 1.08
C ALA A 329 9.96 6.09 0.00
N ILE A 330 8.74 5.59 -0.25
CA ILE A 330 8.48 4.60 -1.31
C ILE A 330 8.71 5.22 -2.70
N SER A 331 8.25 6.45 -2.91
CA SER A 331 8.45 7.16 -4.19
C SER A 331 9.93 7.39 -4.49
N ASP A 332 10.72 7.74 -3.48
CA ASP A 332 12.16 7.94 -3.63
C ASP A 332 12.90 6.62 -3.88
N THR A 333 12.44 5.54 -3.25
CA THR A 333 12.95 4.18 -3.51
C THR A 333 12.66 3.74 -4.95
N TYR A 334 11.44 3.98 -5.44
CA TYR A 334 11.08 3.71 -6.83
C TYR A 334 11.96 4.50 -7.82
N ARG A 335 12.11 5.81 -7.60
CA ARG A 335 12.93 6.67 -8.47
C ARG A 335 14.38 6.20 -8.52
N ALA A 336 14.95 5.82 -7.38
CA ALA A 336 16.31 5.33 -7.32
C ALA A 336 16.48 3.94 -7.93
N ALA A 337 15.52 3.03 -7.73
CA ALA A 337 15.52 1.73 -8.40
C ALA A 337 15.45 1.90 -9.92
N ARG A 338 14.59 2.82 -10.40
CA ARG A 338 14.46 3.14 -11.82
C ARG A 338 15.72 3.79 -12.39
N SER A 339 16.36 4.72 -11.68
CA SER A 339 17.61 5.32 -12.15
C SER A 339 18.76 4.31 -12.19
N ALA A 340 18.80 3.37 -11.23
CA ALA A 340 19.73 2.27 -11.25
C ALA A 340 19.51 1.34 -12.46
N LEU A 341 18.25 1.00 -12.77
CA LEU A 341 17.90 0.21 -13.96
C LEU A 341 18.29 0.92 -15.27
N LEU A 342 18.05 2.22 -15.37
CA LEU A 342 18.49 3.02 -16.53
C LEU A 342 20.01 2.97 -16.69
N SER A 343 20.75 3.06 -15.58
CA SER A 343 22.21 2.93 -15.60
C SER A 343 22.64 1.53 -16.05
N LEU A 344 21.99 0.47 -15.58
CA LEU A 344 22.37 -0.93 -15.84
C LEU A 344 21.98 -1.41 -17.25
N ARG A 345 20.71 -1.28 -17.64
CA ARG A 345 20.14 -1.80 -18.90
C ARG A 345 20.12 -0.77 -20.04
N GLY A 346 20.16 0.52 -19.72
CA GLY A 346 19.79 1.57 -20.67
C GLY A 346 18.27 1.63 -20.92
N GLU A 347 17.88 2.42 -21.93
CA GLU A 347 16.49 2.52 -22.34
C GLU A 347 16.03 1.26 -23.09
N GLY A 348 14.83 0.79 -22.81
CA GLY A 348 14.27 -0.40 -23.46
C GLY A 348 12.78 -0.60 -23.14
N PRO A 349 12.16 -1.72 -23.56
CA PRO A 349 10.73 -1.97 -23.39
C PRO A 349 10.25 -1.89 -21.94
N TRP A 350 11.14 -2.17 -20.98
CA TRP A 350 10.88 -2.10 -19.55
C TRP A 350 10.48 -0.69 -19.09
N THR A 351 10.87 0.38 -19.79
CA THR A 351 10.53 1.78 -19.43
C THR A 351 9.05 2.08 -19.67
N LEU A 352 8.36 1.31 -20.52
CA LEU A 352 6.92 1.42 -20.75
C LEU A 352 6.11 0.88 -19.56
N LEU A 353 6.65 -0.15 -18.91
CA LEU A 353 6.09 -0.76 -17.70
C LEU A 353 6.43 0.08 -16.45
N LEU A 354 7.71 0.43 -16.30
CA LEU A 354 8.24 1.21 -15.17
C LEU A 354 8.51 2.66 -15.62
N ARG A 355 7.43 3.44 -15.70
CA ARG A 355 7.44 4.83 -16.16
C ARG A 355 8.07 5.78 -15.14
N GLU A 356 8.52 6.94 -15.60
CA GLU A 356 8.99 7.99 -14.69
C GLU A 356 7.84 8.45 -13.76
N LEU A 357 8.11 8.53 -12.46
CA LEU A 357 7.12 8.91 -11.45
C LEU A 357 7.24 10.40 -11.13
N HIS A 358 6.36 11.21 -11.70
CA HIS A 358 6.30 12.63 -11.41
C HIS A 358 5.49 12.90 -10.12
N PRO A 359 5.73 14.02 -9.42
CA PRO A 359 4.94 14.40 -8.25
C PRO A 359 3.42 14.46 -8.51
N ARG A 360 3.01 14.84 -9.73
CA ARG A 360 1.61 14.90 -10.17
C ARG A 360 0.91 13.54 -10.22
N ASP A 361 1.68 12.45 -10.29
CA ASP A 361 1.18 11.08 -10.40
C ASP A 361 0.92 10.46 -9.01
N ILE A 362 1.47 11.05 -7.95
CA ILE A 362 1.32 10.60 -6.56
C ILE A 362 -0.02 11.08 -6.00
N ARG A 363 -1.11 10.48 -6.50
CA ARG A 363 -2.48 10.82 -6.12
C ARG A 363 -3.37 9.59 -6.04
N GLY A 364 -4.29 9.59 -5.09
CA GLY A 364 -5.34 8.58 -4.99
C GLY A 364 -6.43 8.77 -6.04
N ILE A 365 -7.13 7.67 -6.39
CA ILE A 365 -8.21 7.65 -7.40
C ILE A 365 -9.32 8.66 -7.06
N THR A 366 -9.70 8.75 -5.79
CA THR A 366 -10.80 9.61 -5.33
C THR A 366 -10.32 11.00 -4.93
N GLU A 367 -9.01 11.24 -4.89
CA GLU A 367 -8.44 12.44 -4.26
C GLU A 367 -8.77 13.72 -5.02
N ARG A 368 -8.85 13.67 -6.36
CA ARG A 368 -9.36 14.79 -7.17
C ARG A 368 -10.79 15.15 -6.79
N VAL A 369 -11.66 14.15 -6.69
CA VAL A 369 -13.08 14.36 -6.38
C VAL A 369 -13.24 14.84 -4.94
N VAL A 370 -12.47 14.28 -4.00
CA VAL A 370 -12.47 14.72 -2.60
C VAL A 370 -11.95 16.15 -2.47
N GLN A 371 -10.84 16.51 -3.13
CA GLN A 371 -10.32 17.88 -3.11
C GLN A 371 -11.30 18.88 -3.73
N GLU A 372 -11.94 18.55 -4.85
CA GLU A 372 -12.94 19.43 -5.47
C GLU A 372 -14.21 19.55 -4.61
N ILE A 373 -14.66 18.47 -3.96
CA ILE A 373 -15.77 18.51 -3.00
C ILE A 373 -15.39 19.35 -1.77
N GLU A 374 -14.20 19.15 -1.20
CA GLU A 374 -13.70 19.91 -0.05
C GLU A 374 -13.57 21.40 -0.39
N LYS A 375 -13.03 21.76 -1.56
CA LYS A 375 -13.00 23.14 -2.06
C LYS A 375 -14.41 23.71 -2.23
N ALA A 376 -15.37 22.92 -2.72
CA ALA A 376 -16.76 23.36 -2.88
C ALA A 376 -17.51 23.49 -1.54
N ASP A 377 -17.19 22.66 -0.54
CA ASP A 377 -17.71 22.77 0.82
C ASP A 377 -17.12 23.99 1.54
N LEU A 378 -15.81 24.22 1.43
CA LEU A 378 -15.12 25.42 1.93
C LEU A 378 -15.68 26.69 1.29
N ARG A 379 -15.87 26.69 -0.03
CA ARG A 379 -16.50 27.78 -0.77
C ARG A 379 -17.90 28.08 -0.24
N ARG A 380 -18.75 27.06 -0.08
CA ARG A 380 -20.08 27.23 0.51
C ARG A 380 -20.04 27.77 1.94
N ALA A 381 -19.11 27.29 2.76
CA ALA A 381 -18.94 27.79 4.13
C ALA A 381 -18.50 29.27 4.17
N GLN A 382 -17.59 29.67 3.28
CA GLN A 382 -17.14 31.06 3.17
C GLN A 382 -18.21 31.99 2.57
N GLU A 383 -18.97 31.51 1.57
CA GLU A 383 -20.15 32.23 1.04
C GLU A 383 -21.20 32.46 2.14
N MET A 384 -21.48 31.44 2.98
CA MET A 384 -22.37 31.59 4.14
C MET A 384 -21.82 32.53 5.22
N ALA A 385 -20.50 32.64 5.35
CA ALA A 385 -19.83 33.54 6.27
C ALA A 385 -19.68 34.98 5.72
N GLY A 386 -20.19 35.25 4.51
CA GLY A 386 -20.24 36.60 3.93
C GLY A 386 -18.98 37.03 3.18
N PHE A 387 -18.05 36.12 2.87
CA PHE A 387 -16.87 36.43 2.07
C PHE A 387 -17.24 36.65 0.59
N THR A 388 -16.55 37.58 -0.06
CA THR A 388 -16.75 37.85 -1.49
C THR A 388 -16.12 36.76 -2.35
N THR A 389 -16.66 36.56 -3.57
CA THR A 389 -16.19 35.51 -4.49
C THR A 389 -14.70 35.61 -4.82
N ASP A 390 -14.15 36.83 -4.83
CA ASP A 390 -12.74 37.09 -5.10
C ASP A 390 -11.83 36.72 -3.93
N GLU A 391 -12.28 36.94 -2.68
CA GLU A 391 -11.57 36.51 -1.47
C GLU A 391 -11.54 34.98 -1.36
N ILE A 392 -12.65 34.34 -1.66
CA ILE A 392 -12.77 32.87 -1.68
C ILE A 392 -11.83 32.26 -2.73
N ASN A 393 -11.79 32.85 -3.93
CA ASN A 393 -10.89 32.40 -4.99
C ASN A 393 -9.41 32.63 -4.65
N ALA A 394 -9.07 33.69 -3.91
CA ALA A 394 -7.71 33.95 -3.45
C ALA A 394 -7.26 32.92 -2.40
N VAL A 395 -8.14 32.52 -1.48
CA VAL A 395 -7.87 31.49 -0.46
C VAL A 395 -7.74 30.10 -1.10
N LEU A 396 -8.64 29.72 -2.00
CA LEU A 396 -8.61 28.41 -2.68
C LEU A 396 -7.42 28.26 -3.64
N LYS A 397 -6.85 29.36 -4.12
CA LYS A 397 -5.61 29.38 -4.94
C LYS A 397 -4.33 29.50 -4.10
N GLY A 398 -4.44 29.60 -2.77
CA GLY A 398 -3.29 29.71 -1.87
C GLY A 398 -2.55 31.06 -1.93
N ILE A 399 -3.22 32.12 -2.41
CA ILE A 399 -2.59 33.43 -2.66
C ILE A 399 -2.59 34.30 -1.38
N THR A 400 -3.50 34.06 -0.44
CA THR A 400 -3.56 34.76 0.85
C THR A 400 -3.28 33.81 2.02
N SER A 401 -2.05 33.82 2.55
CA SER A 401 -1.67 33.06 3.76
C SER A 401 -1.85 33.86 5.06
N ARG A 402 -2.74 34.84 5.12
CA ARG A 402 -2.96 35.64 6.33
C ARG A 402 -4.44 35.84 6.67
N LEU A 403 -4.71 35.49 7.92
CA LEU A 403 -5.72 35.95 8.88
C LEU A 403 -6.89 35.00 9.15
N PHE A 404 -7.29 34.64 10.39
CA PHE A 404 -6.78 34.74 11.77
C PHE A 404 -7.64 33.74 12.58
N LEU A 405 -7.04 33.06 13.59
CA LEU A 405 -7.62 32.22 14.67
C LEU A 405 -8.46 30.98 14.32
#